data_AF-A0A961N576-F1
#
_entry.id   AF-A0A961N576-F1
#
_cell.length_a   1.000
_cell.length_b   1.000
_cell.length_c   1.000
_cell.angle_alpha   90.00
_cell.angle_beta   90.00
_cell.angle_gamma   90.00
#
_symmetry.space_group_name_H-M   'P 1'
#
loop_
_entity.id
_entity.type
_entity.pdbx_description
1 polymer ?
#
loop_
_entity_poly.entity_id
_entity_poly.type
_entity_poly.pdbx_seq_one_letter_code
_entity_poly.pdbx_strand_id
1 'polypeptide(L)'
;MMNVTLAHLSDPHLPPMPAARLHQLAGKRAFGYLNWQRNRHTIHRREVLDLLVADLQAQHPDQIAVTGDLVNIALPDEFEPARRWLENLGPPEQVTVIPGNHDAYVRSTRHRFAADFADYVRGDDGQSGRPAFPYLRRRGPLALIGTSTAVPTAPLMATGRLGPPQLAALEQMLAGLASANLFRVLLIHHPLRADHHGRFKRLTDAAALLAMLKRHGVELILHGHDHVHSTMWFDGPQGRIPAIGVPSASALAHGHHPAAAYNLFSIAREGAGWRCEQTIRGLLHGDRIGPVRHVRLI
;
A
#
# COMPACT_ATOMS: atom_id res chain seq x y z
N MET A 1 -3.30 28.23 -6.76
CA MET A 1 -2.16 27.32 -6.49
C MET A 1 -2.69 25.90 -6.63
N MET A 2 -2.03 25.02 -7.38
CA MET A 2 -2.50 23.64 -7.52
C MET A 2 -2.27 22.90 -6.20
N ASN A 3 -3.35 22.58 -5.50
CA ASN A 3 -3.35 21.67 -4.35
C ASN A 3 -3.82 20.31 -4.85
N VAL A 4 -3.13 19.23 -4.49
CA VAL A 4 -3.50 17.86 -4.84
C VAL A 4 -3.76 17.09 -3.56
N THR A 5 -4.86 16.36 -3.55
CA THR A 5 -5.26 15.52 -2.43
C THR A 5 -5.00 14.05 -2.77
N LEU A 6 -4.18 13.39 -1.95
CA LEU A 6 -3.89 11.96 -2.09
C LEU A 6 -4.48 11.19 -0.89
N ALA A 7 -5.39 10.26 -1.13
CA ALA A 7 -5.82 9.31 -0.11
C ALA A 7 -4.90 8.08 -0.10
N HIS A 8 -4.67 7.49 1.07
CA HIS A 8 -3.88 6.27 1.24
C HIS A 8 -4.56 5.31 2.21
N LEU A 9 -4.85 4.11 1.72
CA LEU A 9 -5.34 2.98 2.51
C LEU A 9 -4.52 1.72 2.19
N SER A 10 -4.56 0.74 3.09
CA SER A 10 -3.85 -0.52 2.91
C SER A 10 -4.59 -1.67 3.57
N ASP A 11 -4.19 -2.89 3.24
CA ASP A 11 -4.54 -4.11 3.94
C ASP A 11 -6.06 -4.28 4.12
N PRO A 12 -6.90 -4.10 3.08
CA PRO A 12 -8.33 -4.32 3.22
C PRO A 12 -8.66 -5.79 3.50
N HIS A 13 -7.78 -6.75 3.18
CA HIS A 13 -7.96 -8.19 3.47
C HIS A 13 -9.39 -8.66 3.21
N LEU A 14 -9.83 -8.53 1.95
CA LEU A 14 -11.24 -8.40 1.60
C LEU A 14 -12.12 -9.52 2.19
N PRO A 15 -13.10 -9.17 3.04
CA PRO A 15 -14.12 -10.09 3.52
C PRO A 15 -15.38 -10.08 2.63
N PRO A 16 -16.16 -11.18 2.59
CA PRO A 16 -15.81 -12.50 3.11
C PRO A 16 -14.79 -13.18 2.18
N MET A 17 -13.90 -13.98 2.77
CA MET A 17 -13.02 -14.85 1.98
C MET A 17 -13.85 -15.95 1.30
N PRO A 18 -13.67 -16.21 -0.01
CA PRO A 18 -14.33 -17.30 -0.71
C PRO A 18 -14.06 -18.67 -0.08
N ALA A 19 -14.99 -19.60 -0.25
CA ALA A 19 -14.83 -20.97 0.21
C ALA A 19 -13.66 -21.66 -0.52
N ALA A 20 -12.71 -22.19 0.24
CA ALA A 20 -11.56 -22.88 -0.33
C ALA A 20 -11.89 -24.34 -0.66
N ARG A 21 -11.39 -24.83 -1.79
CA ARG A 21 -11.40 -26.27 -2.12
C ARG A 21 -10.19 -26.95 -1.47
N LEU A 22 -10.34 -28.18 -1.01
CA LEU A 22 -9.26 -28.89 -0.28
C LEU A 22 -7.92 -28.92 -1.03
N HIS A 23 -7.94 -29.16 -2.35
CA HIS A 23 -6.72 -29.18 -3.17
C HIS A 23 -6.01 -27.81 -3.28
N GLN A 24 -6.70 -26.71 -2.96
CA GLN A 24 -6.10 -25.36 -2.94
C GLN A 24 -5.38 -25.08 -1.61
N LEU A 25 -5.68 -25.85 -0.56
CA LEU A 25 -5.18 -25.66 0.81
C LEU A 25 -3.89 -26.45 1.08
N ALA A 26 -2.87 -26.23 0.25
CA ALA A 26 -1.54 -26.80 0.47
C ALA A 26 -0.61 -25.82 1.23
N GLY A 27 0.16 -26.35 2.19
CA GLY A 27 1.22 -25.62 2.88
C GLY A 27 0.71 -24.34 3.57
N LYS A 28 1.31 -23.19 3.23
CA LYS A 28 1.02 -21.89 3.84
C LYS A 28 -0.47 -21.52 3.78
N ARG A 29 -1.18 -21.91 2.71
CA ARG A 29 -2.62 -21.64 2.55
C ARG A 29 -3.48 -22.34 3.60
N ALA A 30 -3.14 -23.56 4.02
CA ALA A 30 -3.89 -24.26 5.07
C ALA A 30 -3.85 -23.50 6.39
N PHE A 31 -2.66 -23.05 6.81
CA PHE A 31 -2.51 -22.24 8.02
C PHE A 31 -3.23 -20.90 7.92
N GLY A 32 -3.12 -20.21 6.77
CA GLY A 32 -3.82 -18.96 6.52
C GLY A 32 -5.34 -19.11 6.57
N TYR A 33 -5.87 -20.16 5.93
CA TYR A 33 -7.31 -20.48 5.92
C TYR A 33 -7.83 -20.78 7.32
N LEU A 34 -7.13 -21.61 8.10
CA LEU A 34 -7.50 -21.90 9.49
C LEU A 34 -7.48 -20.65 10.36
N ASN A 35 -6.48 -19.77 10.20
CA ASN A 35 -6.41 -18.51 10.93
C ASN A 35 -7.54 -17.56 10.52
N TRP A 36 -7.94 -17.57 9.25
CA TRP A 36 -9.12 -16.80 8.81
C TRP A 36 -10.39 -17.27 9.48
N GLN A 37 -10.68 -18.58 9.39
CA GLN A 37 -11.87 -19.20 9.96
C GLN A 37 -11.96 -19.06 11.49
N ARG A 38 -10.83 -18.97 12.19
CA ARG A 38 -10.79 -18.86 13.66
C ARG A 38 -10.78 -17.42 14.16
N ASN A 39 -10.02 -16.54 13.51
CA ASN A 39 -9.69 -15.22 14.07
C ASN A 39 -9.93 -14.07 13.08
N ARG A 40 -9.34 -14.11 11.86
CA ARG A 40 -9.30 -12.91 11.01
C ARG A 40 -10.69 -12.46 10.53
N HIS A 41 -11.64 -13.37 10.35
CA HIS A 41 -13.01 -13.02 9.94
C HIS A 41 -13.78 -12.20 11.00
N THR A 42 -13.40 -12.28 12.28
CA THR A 42 -14.01 -11.45 13.33
C THR A 42 -13.40 -10.04 13.37
N ILE A 43 -12.18 -9.89 12.84
CA ILE A 43 -11.42 -8.63 12.81
C ILE A 43 -11.73 -7.84 11.55
N HIS A 44 -11.59 -8.46 10.37
CA HIS A 44 -11.80 -7.80 9.08
C HIS A 44 -13.27 -7.88 8.69
N ARG A 45 -13.93 -6.72 8.67
CA ARG A 45 -15.38 -6.58 8.50
C ARG A 45 -15.71 -5.82 7.23
N ARG A 46 -16.65 -6.38 6.45
CA ARG A 46 -17.07 -5.77 5.19
C ARG A 46 -17.76 -4.43 5.45
N GLU A 47 -18.58 -4.38 6.49
CA GLU A 47 -19.32 -3.19 6.90
C GLU A 47 -18.38 -2.02 7.23
N VAL A 48 -17.28 -2.31 7.94
CA VAL A 48 -16.26 -1.30 8.30
C VAL A 48 -15.53 -0.79 7.06
N LEU A 49 -15.18 -1.69 6.15
CA LEU A 49 -14.52 -1.32 4.90
C LEU A 49 -15.42 -0.43 4.03
N ASP A 50 -16.71 -0.77 3.92
CA ASP A 50 -17.68 0.00 3.14
C ASP A 50 -17.89 1.40 3.74
N LEU A 51 -17.96 1.53 5.07
CA LEU A 51 -18.01 2.83 5.76
C LEU A 51 -16.75 3.67 5.49
N LEU A 52 -15.56 3.04 5.55
CA LEU A 52 -14.29 3.70 5.28
C LEU A 52 -14.18 4.18 3.84
N VAL A 53 -14.57 3.36 2.87
CA VAL A 53 -14.55 3.74 1.45
C VAL A 53 -15.55 4.87 1.17
N ALA A 54 -16.76 4.81 1.75
CA ALA A 54 -17.75 5.88 1.59
C ALA A 54 -17.25 7.22 2.14
N ASP A 55 -16.65 7.24 3.33
CA ASP A 55 -16.06 8.47 3.91
C ASP A 55 -14.89 8.99 3.08
N LEU A 56 -14.02 8.09 2.60
CA LEU A 56 -12.90 8.42 1.71
C LEU A 56 -13.38 9.10 0.43
N GLN A 57 -14.36 8.53 -0.25
CA GLN A 57 -14.92 9.09 -1.48
C GLN A 57 -15.60 10.45 -1.24
N ALA A 58 -16.25 10.62 -0.08
CA ALA A 58 -16.83 11.90 0.32
C ALA A 58 -15.78 13.00 0.59
N GLN A 59 -14.49 12.66 0.75
CA GLN A 59 -13.41 13.65 0.79
C GLN A 59 -12.93 14.09 -0.59
N HIS A 60 -13.46 13.49 -1.68
CA HIS A 60 -13.11 13.81 -3.06
C HIS A 60 -11.60 13.87 -3.34
N PRO A 61 -10.80 12.84 -2.98
CA PRO A 61 -9.37 12.87 -3.24
C PRO A 61 -9.07 12.83 -4.74
N ASP A 62 -8.09 13.61 -5.20
CA ASP A 62 -7.67 13.62 -6.61
C ASP A 62 -7.03 12.29 -7.02
N GLN A 63 -6.37 11.61 -6.08
CA GLN A 63 -5.71 10.32 -6.27
C GLN A 63 -5.87 9.43 -5.05
N ILE A 64 -5.86 8.12 -5.25
CA ILE A 64 -5.96 7.10 -4.20
C ILE A 64 -4.81 6.11 -4.35
N ALA A 65 -4.02 5.92 -3.30
CA ALA A 65 -2.97 4.90 -3.23
C ALA A 65 -3.42 3.73 -2.35
N VAL A 66 -3.31 2.51 -2.86
CA VAL A 66 -3.59 1.27 -2.11
C VAL A 66 -2.30 0.45 -1.98
N THR A 67 -1.78 0.31 -0.76
CA THR A 67 -0.47 -0.32 -0.52
C THR A 67 -0.52 -1.82 -0.23
N GLY A 68 -1.48 -2.53 -0.81
CA GLY A 68 -1.49 -3.99 -0.92
C GLY A 68 -2.31 -4.75 0.11
N ASP A 69 -2.17 -6.07 0.08
CA ASP A 69 -2.93 -7.05 0.88
C ASP A 69 -4.44 -6.97 0.61
N LEU A 70 -4.78 -7.00 -0.68
CA LEU A 70 -6.17 -7.00 -1.15
C LEU A 70 -6.87 -8.32 -0.81
N VAL A 71 -6.17 -9.43 -1.03
CA VAL A 71 -6.67 -10.80 -0.79
C VAL A 71 -6.07 -11.40 0.48
N ASN A 72 -6.59 -12.53 0.94
CA ASN A 72 -6.20 -13.15 2.21
C ASN A 72 -5.21 -14.30 2.06
N ILE A 73 -5.38 -15.23 1.12
CA ILE A 73 -4.43 -16.34 0.95
C ILE A 73 -4.10 -16.62 -0.53
N ALA A 74 -4.42 -15.63 -1.38
CA ALA A 74 -4.29 -15.66 -2.82
C ALA A 74 -4.95 -16.87 -3.48
N LEU A 75 -6.15 -17.28 -3.04
CA LEU A 75 -6.98 -18.19 -3.82
C LEU A 75 -7.32 -17.52 -5.16
N PRO A 76 -7.39 -18.26 -6.28
CA PRO A 76 -7.83 -17.71 -7.56
C PRO A 76 -9.16 -16.95 -7.46
N ASP A 77 -10.10 -17.46 -6.67
CA ASP A 77 -11.45 -16.89 -6.52
C ASP A 77 -11.48 -15.60 -5.66
N GLU A 78 -10.36 -15.20 -5.04
CA GLU A 78 -10.25 -13.94 -4.30
C GLU A 78 -9.97 -12.73 -5.21
N PHE A 79 -9.35 -12.94 -6.37
CA PHE A 79 -8.88 -11.85 -7.23
C PHE A 79 -10.04 -11.11 -7.92
N GLU A 80 -11.07 -11.82 -8.34
CA GLU A 80 -12.24 -11.22 -9.01
C GLU A 80 -13.05 -10.32 -8.06
N PRO A 81 -13.42 -10.74 -6.83
CA PRO A 81 -13.98 -9.82 -5.84
C PRO A 81 -13.09 -8.62 -5.54
N ALA A 82 -11.76 -8.80 -5.48
CA ALA A 82 -10.82 -7.71 -5.26
C ALA A 82 -10.80 -6.70 -6.41
N ARG A 83 -10.90 -7.18 -7.66
CA ARG A 83 -10.98 -6.31 -8.85
C ARG A 83 -12.23 -5.45 -8.80
N ARG A 84 -13.39 -6.07 -8.52
CA ARG A 84 -14.66 -5.35 -8.37
C ARG A 84 -14.63 -4.33 -7.23
N TRP A 85 -13.96 -4.66 -6.12
CA TRP A 85 -13.78 -3.71 -5.03
C TRP A 85 -12.94 -2.49 -5.45
N LEU A 86 -11.84 -2.69 -6.19
CA LEU A 86 -11.06 -1.58 -6.74
C LEU A 86 -11.87 -0.72 -7.71
N GLU A 87 -12.68 -1.34 -8.58
CA GLU A 87 -13.56 -0.63 -9.51
C GLU A 87 -14.61 0.23 -8.78
N ASN A 88 -15.12 -0.25 -7.64
CA ASN A 88 -16.00 0.52 -6.79
C ASN A 88 -15.26 1.64 -6.03
N LEU A 89 -13.98 1.45 -5.72
CA LEU A 89 -13.16 2.47 -5.05
C LEU A 89 -12.89 3.65 -5.98
N GLY A 90 -12.62 3.39 -7.25
CA GLY A 90 -12.47 4.42 -8.29
C GLY A 90 -11.85 3.89 -9.58
N PRO A 91 -11.88 4.69 -10.66
CA PRO A 91 -11.33 4.29 -11.94
C PRO A 91 -9.79 4.17 -11.88
N PRO A 92 -9.17 3.36 -12.75
CA PRO A 92 -7.72 3.17 -12.75
C PRO A 92 -6.93 4.47 -12.82
N GLU A 93 -7.41 5.51 -13.52
CA GLU A 93 -6.74 6.81 -13.63
C GLU A 93 -6.58 7.53 -12.28
N GLN A 94 -7.45 7.22 -11.32
CA GLN A 94 -7.46 7.79 -9.97
C GLN A 94 -6.82 6.87 -8.93
N VAL A 95 -6.90 5.55 -9.12
CA VAL A 95 -6.46 4.56 -8.14
C VAL A 95 -5.14 3.91 -8.56
N THR A 96 -4.14 3.94 -7.69
CA THR A 96 -2.82 3.33 -7.89
C THR A 96 -2.57 2.26 -6.83
N VAL A 97 -2.20 1.05 -7.25
CA VAL A 97 -2.16 -0.13 -6.37
C VAL A 97 -0.80 -0.82 -6.45
N ILE A 98 -0.28 -1.30 -5.32
CA ILE A 98 0.86 -2.21 -5.26
C ILE A 98 0.50 -3.49 -4.51
N PRO A 99 1.19 -4.63 -4.74
CA PRO A 99 0.89 -5.87 -4.04
C PRO A 99 1.45 -5.90 -2.63
N GLY A 100 0.71 -6.55 -1.72
CA GLY A 100 1.18 -6.98 -0.42
C GLY A 100 1.59 -8.46 -0.38
N ASN A 101 2.07 -8.92 0.77
CA ASN A 101 2.55 -10.31 0.88
C ASN A 101 1.42 -11.35 0.80
N HIS A 102 0.17 -10.98 1.07
CA HIS A 102 -1.00 -11.84 0.86
C HIS A 102 -1.44 -11.89 -0.59
N ASP A 103 -1.10 -10.89 -1.40
CA ASP A 103 -1.35 -10.90 -2.84
C ASP A 103 -0.37 -11.80 -3.61
N ALA A 104 0.83 -11.99 -3.07
CA ALA A 104 1.86 -12.92 -3.57
C ALA A 104 2.07 -14.12 -2.64
N TYR A 105 1.00 -14.59 -1.97
CA TYR A 105 1.08 -15.53 -0.84
C TYR A 105 1.83 -16.83 -1.14
N VAL A 106 1.69 -17.35 -2.36
CA VAL A 106 2.36 -18.57 -2.84
C VAL A 106 2.88 -18.39 -4.27
N ARG A 107 3.86 -19.21 -4.65
CA ARG A 107 4.52 -19.12 -5.96
C ARG A 107 3.58 -19.29 -7.14
N SER A 108 2.58 -20.16 -7.02
CA SER A 108 1.66 -20.49 -8.11
C SER A 108 0.75 -19.34 -8.51
N THR A 109 0.42 -18.41 -7.60
CA THR A 109 -0.46 -17.27 -7.88
C THR A 109 0.24 -15.92 -7.84
N ARG A 110 1.55 -15.86 -7.59
CA ARG A 110 2.31 -14.59 -7.53
C ARG A 110 2.16 -13.70 -8.78
N HIS A 111 1.93 -14.31 -9.95
CA HIS A 111 1.79 -13.61 -11.22
C HIS A 111 0.40 -13.01 -11.43
N ARG A 112 -0.60 -13.45 -10.65
CA ARG A 112 -1.99 -13.05 -10.82
C ARG A 112 -2.21 -11.58 -10.53
N PHE A 113 -1.55 -11.03 -9.50
CA PHE A 113 -1.74 -9.63 -9.14
C PHE A 113 -1.52 -8.67 -10.32
N ALA A 114 -0.39 -8.78 -11.02
CA ALA A 114 -0.10 -7.91 -12.17
C ALA A 114 -1.00 -8.19 -13.39
N ALA A 115 -1.62 -9.37 -13.47
CA ALA A 115 -2.54 -9.72 -14.56
C ALA A 115 -3.97 -9.28 -14.27
N ASP A 116 -4.48 -9.58 -13.08
CA ASP A 116 -5.87 -9.34 -12.66
C ASP A 116 -6.11 -7.86 -12.30
N PHE A 117 -5.06 -7.10 -11.98
CA PHE A 117 -5.14 -5.66 -11.65
C PHE A 117 -4.35 -4.79 -12.64
N ALA A 118 -4.16 -5.26 -13.87
CA ALA A 118 -3.20 -4.68 -14.81
C ALA A 118 -3.38 -3.17 -15.02
N ASP A 119 -4.61 -2.68 -15.09
CA ASP A 119 -4.93 -1.28 -15.34
C ASP A 119 -4.55 -0.36 -14.16
N TYR A 120 -4.59 -0.88 -12.93
CA TYR A 120 -4.23 -0.17 -11.71
C TYR A 120 -2.73 -0.15 -11.41
N VAL A 121 -1.97 -1.06 -12.03
CA VAL A 121 -0.51 -1.22 -11.82
C VAL A 121 0.31 -0.80 -13.03
N ARG A 122 -0.33 -0.36 -14.13
CA ARG A 122 0.38 0.06 -15.33
C ARG A 122 0.89 1.50 -15.18
N GLY A 123 2.17 1.69 -15.53
CA GLY A 123 2.77 3.02 -15.63
C GLY A 123 2.28 3.79 -16.85
N ASP A 124 2.48 5.11 -16.83
CA ASP A 124 2.06 5.98 -17.94
C ASP A 124 2.90 5.81 -19.21
N ASP A 125 4.03 5.11 -19.13
CA ASP A 125 4.89 4.78 -20.28
C ASP A 125 4.28 3.70 -21.20
N GLY A 126 3.15 3.11 -20.81
CA GLY A 126 2.32 2.31 -21.69
C GLY A 126 2.98 1.05 -22.25
N GLN A 127 4.04 0.54 -21.60
CA GLN A 127 4.79 -0.62 -22.10
C GLN A 127 3.84 -1.78 -22.44
N SER A 128 3.95 -2.26 -23.69
CA SER A 128 3.16 -3.38 -24.19
C SER A 128 3.53 -4.65 -23.43
N GLY A 129 2.55 -5.29 -22.78
CA GLY A 129 2.75 -6.53 -22.04
C GLY A 129 2.26 -6.48 -20.61
N ARG A 130 2.73 -7.44 -19.79
CA ARG A 130 2.40 -7.52 -18.37
C ARG A 130 3.05 -6.36 -17.62
N PRO A 131 2.31 -5.66 -16.74
CA PRO A 131 2.87 -4.62 -15.90
C PRO A 131 4.08 -5.11 -15.11
N ALA A 132 5.10 -4.27 -15.04
CA ALA A 132 6.34 -4.53 -14.34
C ALA A 132 6.53 -3.51 -13.22
N PHE A 133 7.36 -3.87 -12.24
CA PHE A 133 7.76 -2.99 -11.16
C PHE A 133 9.25 -2.61 -11.31
N PRO A 134 9.64 -1.38 -10.95
CA PRO A 134 8.77 -0.28 -10.55
C PRO A 134 8.00 0.29 -11.75
N TYR A 135 6.88 0.95 -11.48
CA TYR A 135 6.14 1.75 -12.47
C TYR A 135 5.98 3.19 -11.99
N LEU A 136 5.73 4.11 -12.91
CA LEU A 136 5.50 5.52 -12.64
C LEU A 136 4.14 5.98 -13.18
N ARG A 137 3.36 6.68 -12.34
CA ARG A 137 2.13 7.37 -12.75
C ARG A 137 2.19 8.84 -12.32
N ARG A 138 2.09 9.75 -13.28
CA ARG A 138 2.11 11.20 -13.10
C ARG A 138 0.70 11.77 -13.14
N ARG A 139 0.35 12.55 -12.12
CA ARG A 139 -0.99 13.13 -11.93
C ARG A 139 -0.82 14.59 -11.55
N GLY A 140 -0.72 15.44 -12.58
CA GLY A 140 -0.27 16.82 -12.43
C GLY A 140 1.10 16.87 -11.74
N PRO A 141 1.22 17.54 -10.57
CA PRO A 141 2.49 17.61 -9.83
C PRO A 141 2.89 16.32 -9.11
N LEU A 142 1.99 15.35 -8.96
CA LEU A 142 2.23 14.13 -8.22
C LEU A 142 2.89 13.06 -9.09
N ALA A 143 3.94 12.42 -8.58
CA ALA A 143 4.58 11.25 -9.18
C ALA A 143 4.44 10.04 -8.26
N LEU A 144 3.49 9.17 -8.56
CA LEU A 144 3.26 7.91 -7.83
C LEU A 144 4.18 6.82 -8.39
N ILE A 145 5.08 6.32 -7.55
CA ILE A 145 6.07 5.31 -7.91
C ILE A 145 5.68 4.00 -7.22
N GLY A 146 5.12 3.07 -8.00
CA GLY A 146 4.70 1.77 -7.50
C GLY A 146 5.85 0.77 -7.51
N THR A 147 6.12 0.13 -6.38
CA THR A 147 7.07 -0.99 -6.28
C THR A 147 6.37 -2.25 -5.77
N SER A 148 6.97 -3.41 -6.01
CA SER A 148 6.55 -4.65 -5.39
C SER A 148 7.62 -5.14 -4.43
N THR A 149 7.27 -5.20 -3.16
CA THR A 149 8.06 -5.89 -2.12
C THR A 149 7.54 -7.29 -1.83
N ALA A 150 6.43 -7.69 -2.49
CA ALA A 150 5.73 -8.93 -2.26
C ALA A 150 6.48 -10.11 -2.88
N VAL A 151 6.93 -11.04 -2.04
CA VAL A 151 7.56 -12.29 -2.47
C VAL A 151 6.90 -13.48 -1.77
N PRO A 152 6.73 -14.62 -2.45
CA PRO A 152 6.29 -15.84 -1.79
C PRO A 152 7.29 -16.28 -0.71
N THR A 153 6.81 -16.48 0.51
CA THR A 153 7.62 -16.89 1.67
C THR A 153 7.17 -18.24 2.23
N ALA A 154 7.97 -18.81 3.13
CA ALA A 154 7.61 -19.99 3.88
C ALA A 154 6.43 -19.71 4.85
N PRO A 155 5.76 -20.76 5.38
CA PRO A 155 4.80 -20.60 6.47
C PRO A 155 5.36 -19.79 7.63
N LEU A 156 4.49 -18.98 8.27
CA LEU A 156 4.82 -18.09 9.40
C LEU A 156 5.78 -16.91 9.07
N MET A 157 6.22 -16.78 7.82
CA MET A 157 7.03 -15.64 7.36
C MET A 157 6.19 -14.69 6.51
N ALA A 158 6.42 -13.39 6.66
CA ALA A 158 5.85 -12.33 5.85
C ALA A 158 6.92 -11.28 5.51
N THR A 159 8.12 -11.75 5.14
CA THR A 159 9.20 -10.89 4.70
C THR A 159 9.00 -10.41 3.27
N GLY A 160 9.41 -9.17 3.00
CA GLY A 160 9.44 -8.59 1.66
C GLY A 160 10.84 -8.49 1.06
N ARG A 161 10.91 -8.25 -0.25
CA ARG A 161 12.16 -7.94 -0.98
C ARG A 161 11.84 -7.24 -2.31
N LEU A 162 12.59 -6.20 -2.68
CA LEU A 162 12.54 -5.64 -4.04
C LEU A 162 13.42 -6.44 -5.02
N GLY A 163 14.64 -6.75 -4.56
CA GLY A 163 15.65 -7.45 -5.33
C GLY A 163 16.48 -6.53 -6.24
N PRO A 164 17.69 -6.96 -6.65
CA PRO A 164 18.62 -6.10 -7.40
C PRO A 164 18.05 -5.51 -8.71
N PRO A 165 17.32 -6.26 -9.56
CA PRO A 165 16.80 -5.70 -10.81
C PRO A 165 15.82 -4.54 -10.59
N GLN A 166 14.91 -4.69 -9.62
CA GLN A 166 13.91 -3.67 -9.32
C GLN A 166 14.55 -2.44 -8.65
N LEU A 167 15.54 -2.66 -7.77
CA LEU A 167 16.32 -1.57 -7.17
C LEU A 167 17.07 -0.77 -8.26
N ALA A 168 17.74 -1.44 -9.20
CA ALA A 168 18.45 -0.76 -10.28
C ALA A 168 17.48 0.05 -11.18
N ALA A 169 16.33 -0.53 -11.52
CA ALA A 169 15.30 0.18 -12.30
C ALA A 169 14.70 1.37 -11.54
N LEU A 170 14.48 1.24 -10.23
CA LEU A 170 14.01 2.33 -9.38
C LEU A 170 15.04 3.46 -9.30
N GLU A 171 16.32 3.13 -9.18
CA GLU A 171 17.40 4.11 -9.16
C GLU A 171 17.45 4.92 -10.47
N GLN A 172 17.36 4.24 -11.61
CA GLN A 172 17.31 4.89 -12.92
C GLN A 172 16.08 5.80 -13.05
N MET A 173 14.91 5.32 -12.60
CA MET A 173 13.67 6.11 -12.61
C MET A 173 13.80 7.37 -11.75
N LEU A 174 14.31 7.26 -10.51
CA LEU A 174 14.47 8.40 -9.62
C LEU A 174 15.49 9.41 -10.17
N ALA A 175 16.60 8.94 -10.75
CA ALA A 175 17.58 9.81 -11.41
C ALA A 175 16.94 10.60 -12.57
N GLY A 176 16.12 9.95 -13.39
CA GLY A 176 15.38 10.59 -14.48
C GLY A 176 14.32 11.60 -14.01
N LEU A 177 13.87 11.53 -12.76
CA LEU A 177 12.92 12.46 -12.15
C LEU A 177 13.59 13.60 -11.38
N ALA A 178 14.91 13.57 -11.19
CA ALA A 178 15.61 14.49 -10.27
C ALA A 178 15.50 15.97 -10.68
N SER A 179 15.44 16.27 -11.98
CA SER A 179 15.26 17.62 -12.50
C SER A 179 13.79 18.05 -12.62
N ALA A 180 12.86 17.10 -12.48
CA ALA A 180 11.45 17.37 -12.60
C ALA A 180 10.91 17.94 -11.29
N ASN A 181 10.15 19.03 -11.38
CA ASN A 181 9.57 19.68 -10.23
C ASN A 181 8.29 18.93 -9.79
N LEU A 182 8.45 17.72 -9.25
CA LEU A 182 7.38 16.78 -8.89
C LEU A 182 7.39 16.48 -7.39
N PHE A 183 6.22 16.13 -6.85
CA PHE A 183 6.09 15.53 -5.52
C PHE A 183 6.07 14.00 -5.70
N ARG A 184 7.21 13.36 -5.44
CA ARG A 184 7.44 11.93 -5.66
C ARG A 184 7.00 11.16 -4.43
N VAL A 185 6.08 10.22 -4.63
CA VAL A 185 5.56 9.35 -3.59
C VAL A 185 5.94 7.92 -3.93
N LEU A 186 6.76 7.31 -3.07
CA LEU A 186 7.15 5.92 -3.19
C LEU A 186 6.15 5.02 -2.45
N LEU A 187 5.56 4.08 -3.16
CA LEU A 187 4.67 3.08 -2.59
C LEU A 187 5.45 1.78 -2.34
N ILE A 188 5.46 1.31 -1.09
CA ILE A 188 5.99 0.00 -0.67
C ILE A 188 4.97 -0.66 0.25
N HIS A 189 4.82 -1.98 0.23
CA HIS A 189 3.92 -2.64 1.19
C HIS A 189 4.60 -2.82 2.56
N HIS A 190 5.80 -3.40 2.57
CA HIS A 190 6.55 -3.67 3.80
C HIS A 190 7.27 -2.41 4.31
N PRO A 191 7.25 -2.11 5.62
CA PRO A 191 7.92 -0.96 6.20
C PRO A 191 9.45 -1.04 6.07
N LEU A 192 10.09 0.13 6.01
CA LEU A 192 11.56 0.27 5.92
C LEU A 192 12.29 -0.04 7.23
N ARG A 193 11.57 -0.01 8.35
CA ARG A 193 12.08 -0.43 9.66
C ARG A 193 11.00 -1.24 10.36
N ALA A 194 11.38 -2.41 10.88
CA ALA A 194 10.45 -3.28 11.61
C ALA A 194 10.70 -3.07 13.11
N ASP A 195 9.91 -2.21 13.75
CA ASP A 195 10.10 -1.86 15.16
C ASP A 195 9.53 -2.95 16.10
N HIS A 196 8.56 -3.75 15.63
CA HIS A 196 7.79 -4.67 16.48
C HIS A 196 7.68 -6.13 16.00
N HIS A 197 7.97 -6.42 14.72
CA HIS A 197 7.60 -7.69 14.09
C HIS A 197 8.77 -8.67 13.85
N GLY A 198 9.97 -8.30 14.31
CA GLY A 198 11.15 -9.15 14.27
C GLY A 198 11.65 -9.50 12.86
N ARG A 199 12.64 -10.40 12.80
CA ARG A 199 13.35 -10.79 11.56
C ARG A 199 12.45 -11.34 10.45
N PHE A 200 11.25 -11.84 10.79
CA PHE A 200 10.40 -12.65 9.90
C PHE A 200 9.29 -11.87 9.17
N LYS A 201 9.15 -10.57 9.47
CA LYS A 201 8.11 -9.68 8.94
C LYS A 201 8.73 -8.32 8.59
N ARG A 202 9.81 -8.36 7.81
CA ARG A 202 10.61 -7.18 7.45
C ARG A 202 10.85 -7.12 5.96
N LEU A 203 11.15 -5.93 5.46
CA LEU A 203 11.78 -5.77 4.16
C LEU A 203 13.25 -6.19 4.25
N THR A 204 13.64 -7.22 3.51
CA THR A 204 14.96 -7.86 3.70
C THR A 204 16.12 -7.04 3.17
N ASP A 205 15.88 -6.23 2.15
CA ASP A 205 16.82 -5.33 1.48
C ASP A 205 16.54 -3.84 1.77
N ALA A 206 15.87 -3.53 2.89
CA ALA A 206 15.55 -2.16 3.30
C ALA A 206 16.80 -1.25 3.35
N ALA A 207 17.94 -1.76 3.82
CA ALA A 207 19.18 -0.99 3.88
C ALA A 207 19.66 -0.51 2.50
N ALA A 208 19.52 -1.35 1.46
CA ALA A 208 19.89 -0.98 0.10
C ALA A 208 18.95 0.08 -0.47
N LEU A 209 17.64 -0.05 -0.22
CA LEU A 209 16.65 0.95 -0.60
C LEU A 209 16.90 2.29 0.12
N LEU A 210 17.13 2.27 1.44
CA LEU A 210 17.44 3.48 2.21
C LEU A 210 18.71 4.17 1.72
N ALA A 211 19.76 3.42 1.41
CA ALA A 211 20.99 3.97 0.86
C ALA A 211 20.77 4.67 -0.50
N MET A 212 19.91 4.11 -1.35
CA MET A 212 19.51 4.71 -2.62
C MET A 212 18.66 5.97 -2.43
N LEU A 213 17.66 5.92 -1.55
CA LEU A 213 16.79 7.06 -1.25
C LEU A 213 17.55 8.23 -0.63
N LYS A 214 18.59 7.96 0.16
CA LYS A 214 19.49 8.99 0.67
C LYS A 214 20.19 9.78 -0.43
N ARG A 215 20.44 9.16 -1.60
CA ARG A 215 21.09 9.81 -2.76
C ARG A 215 20.09 10.53 -3.66
N HIS A 216 18.98 9.87 -4.00
CA HIS A 216 18.05 10.35 -5.05
C HIS A 216 16.80 11.06 -4.51
N GLY A 217 16.40 10.72 -3.28
CA GLY A 217 15.26 11.32 -2.59
C GLY A 217 13.89 10.94 -3.18
N VAL A 218 12.89 11.05 -2.31
CA VAL A 218 11.47 11.18 -2.63
C VAL A 218 10.87 12.09 -1.55
N GLU A 219 9.71 12.68 -1.82
CA GLU A 219 9.06 13.58 -0.87
C GLU A 219 8.26 12.79 0.19
N LEU A 220 7.72 11.63 -0.17
CA LEU A 220 6.87 10.82 0.73
C LEU A 220 7.01 9.33 0.44
N ILE A 221 6.99 8.50 1.49
CA ILE A 221 6.92 7.04 1.37
C ILE A 221 5.64 6.57 2.06
N LEU A 222 4.87 5.72 1.39
CA LEU A 222 3.63 5.16 1.93
C LEU A 222 3.74 3.64 2.05
N HIS A 223 3.29 3.11 3.19
CA HIS A 223 3.31 1.67 3.44
C HIS A 223 2.16 1.13 4.30
N GLY A 224 2.02 -0.19 4.29
CA GLY A 224 1.03 -0.94 5.06
C GLY A 224 1.70 -2.01 5.93
N HIS A 225 1.20 -3.25 5.83
CA HIS A 225 1.73 -4.49 6.40
C HIS A 225 1.57 -4.66 7.91
N ASP A 226 1.95 -3.65 8.71
CA ASP A 226 1.97 -3.75 10.17
C ASP A 226 0.60 -3.49 10.81
N HIS A 227 -0.34 -2.92 10.04
CA HIS A 227 -1.71 -2.59 10.44
C HIS A 227 -1.75 -1.61 11.62
N VAL A 228 -0.81 -0.66 11.66
CA VAL A 228 -0.71 0.38 12.70
C VAL A 228 -0.45 1.74 12.08
N HIS A 229 -0.81 2.80 12.81
CA HIS A 229 -0.32 4.13 12.49
C HIS A 229 1.19 4.18 12.70
N SER A 230 1.95 4.55 11.67
CA SER A 230 3.39 4.71 11.78
C SER A 230 3.86 5.98 11.08
N THR A 231 4.84 6.64 11.68
CA THR A 231 5.55 7.77 11.09
C THR A 231 7.03 7.58 11.37
N MET A 232 7.77 7.22 10.34
CA MET A 232 9.21 7.09 10.37
C MET A 232 9.84 8.19 9.52
N TRP A 233 11.09 8.53 9.82
CA TRP A 233 11.81 9.61 9.15
C TRP A 233 13.21 9.16 8.79
N PHE A 234 13.53 9.21 7.49
CA PHE A 234 14.79 8.72 6.93
C PHE A 234 15.58 9.85 6.30
N ASP A 235 16.91 9.70 6.18
CA ASP A 235 17.73 10.70 5.50
C ASP A 235 17.44 10.72 4.00
N GLY A 236 17.25 11.92 3.44
CA GLY A 236 17.19 12.20 2.02
C GLY A 236 18.17 13.31 1.62
N PRO A 237 18.34 13.56 0.31
CA PRO A 237 19.31 14.55 -0.19
C PRO A 237 18.94 16.00 0.15
N GLN A 238 17.66 16.29 0.41
CA GLN A 238 17.15 17.64 0.69
C GLN A 238 16.55 17.77 2.10
N GLY A 239 16.78 16.79 2.98
CA GLY A 239 16.17 16.74 4.31
C GLY A 239 15.63 15.35 4.65
N ARG A 240 14.81 15.26 5.71
CA ARG A 240 14.24 13.98 6.13
C ARG A 240 13.03 13.62 5.26
N ILE A 241 12.93 12.35 4.89
CA ILE A 241 11.83 11.76 4.13
C ILE A 241 10.85 11.11 5.11
N PRO A 242 9.59 11.55 5.18
CA PRO A 242 8.56 10.87 5.96
C PRO A 242 8.15 9.55 5.28
N ALA A 243 8.09 8.49 6.07
CA ALA A 243 7.48 7.22 5.70
C ALA A 243 6.27 6.93 6.60
N ILE A 244 5.09 6.85 5.99
CA ILE A 244 3.81 6.81 6.69
C ILE A 244 3.15 5.45 6.53
N GLY A 245 2.90 4.81 7.66
CA GLY A 245 2.14 3.57 7.78
C GLY A 245 0.67 3.83 8.10
N VAL A 246 -0.20 2.94 7.67
CA VAL A 246 -1.64 3.01 7.89
C VAL A 246 -2.19 1.72 8.52
N PRO A 247 -3.20 1.80 9.40
CA PRO A 247 -3.97 0.63 9.83
C PRO A 247 -4.65 -0.10 8.67
N SER A 248 -5.06 -1.34 8.92
CA SER A 248 -5.88 -2.08 7.95
C SER A 248 -7.21 -1.39 7.70
N ALA A 249 -7.60 -1.25 6.43
CA ALA A 249 -8.81 -0.55 6.02
C ALA A 249 -10.13 -1.22 6.43
N SER A 250 -10.10 -2.48 6.90
CA SER A 250 -11.31 -3.25 7.24
C SER A 250 -11.34 -3.74 8.68
N ALA A 251 -10.29 -3.48 9.46
CA ALA A 251 -10.13 -4.06 10.78
C ALA A 251 -10.94 -3.32 11.87
N LEU A 252 -11.59 -4.09 12.74
CA LEU A 252 -11.94 -3.61 14.08
C LEU A 252 -10.68 -3.52 14.96
N ALA A 253 -10.70 -2.63 15.95
CA ALA A 253 -9.63 -2.56 16.94
C ALA A 253 -9.48 -3.92 17.66
N HIS A 254 -8.25 -4.41 17.77
CA HIS A 254 -7.98 -5.69 18.42
C HIS A 254 -6.57 -5.72 19.03
N GLY A 255 -6.49 -5.99 20.32
CA GLY A 255 -5.22 -5.99 21.05
C GLY A 255 -4.52 -4.62 20.94
N HIS A 256 -3.33 -4.61 20.35
CA HIS A 256 -2.56 -3.38 20.10
C HIS A 256 -2.79 -2.77 18.71
N HIS A 257 -3.61 -3.41 17.86
CA HIS A 257 -3.93 -2.89 16.54
C HIS A 257 -5.11 -1.93 16.61
N PRO A 258 -4.97 -0.69 16.09
CA PRO A 258 -6.06 0.27 16.03
C PRO A 258 -7.17 -0.20 15.09
N ALA A 259 -8.33 0.44 15.20
CA ALA A 259 -9.42 0.25 14.24
C ALA A 259 -9.06 0.82 12.86
N ALA A 260 -9.89 0.49 11.87
CA ALA A 260 -9.69 0.87 10.48
C ALA A 260 -9.51 2.37 10.30
N ALA A 261 -8.54 2.75 9.48
CA ALA A 261 -8.25 4.13 9.16
C ALA A 261 -7.58 4.26 7.78
N TYR A 262 -7.62 5.46 7.24
CA TYR A 262 -6.89 5.87 6.05
C TYR A 262 -6.24 7.23 6.29
N ASN A 263 -5.28 7.57 5.43
CA ASN A 263 -4.63 8.88 5.43
C ASN A 263 -5.13 9.72 4.27
N LEU A 264 -5.26 11.03 4.49
CA LEU A 264 -5.53 12.03 3.47
C LEU A 264 -4.38 13.05 3.49
N PHE A 265 -3.69 13.21 2.37
CA PHE A 265 -2.58 14.14 2.23
C PHE A 265 -3.00 15.33 1.38
N SER A 266 -2.86 16.54 1.90
CA SER A 266 -2.96 17.77 1.11
C SER A 266 -1.56 18.20 0.71
N ILE A 267 -1.30 18.26 -0.60
CA ILE A 267 0.01 18.52 -1.18
C ILE A 267 -0.07 19.79 -2.02
N ALA A 268 0.66 20.82 -1.60
CA ALA A 268 0.65 22.11 -2.27
C ALA A 268 2.06 22.66 -2.46
N ARG A 269 2.23 23.52 -3.46
CA ARG A 269 3.45 24.32 -3.60
C ARG A 269 3.53 25.38 -2.51
N GLU A 270 4.72 25.52 -1.92
CA GLU A 270 5.05 26.59 -0.98
C GLU A 270 6.43 27.16 -1.35
N GLY A 271 6.44 28.31 -2.03
CA GLY A 271 7.65 28.88 -2.60
C GLY A 271 8.34 27.95 -3.62
N ALA A 272 9.63 27.70 -3.41
CA ALA A 272 10.40 26.74 -4.22
C ALA A 272 10.20 25.27 -3.81
N GLY A 273 9.56 25.02 -2.66
CA GLY A 273 9.39 23.69 -2.08
C GLY A 273 7.96 23.16 -2.15
N TRP A 274 7.67 22.26 -1.22
CA TRP A 274 6.40 21.59 -1.06
C TRP A 274 5.91 21.74 0.37
N ARG A 275 4.60 21.86 0.54
CA ARG A 275 3.91 21.66 1.81
C ARG A 275 3.09 20.39 1.72
N CYS A 276 3.21 19.53 2.71
CA CYS A 276 2.47 18.28 2.81
C CYS A 276 1.85 18.14 4.19
N GLU A 277 0.52 18.14 4.25
CA GLU A 277 -0.25 17.96 5.48
C GLU A 277 -0.99 16.63 5.43
N GLN A 278 -0.91 15.86 6.52
CA GLN A 278 -1.60 14.58 6.70
C GLN A 278 -2.78 14.76 7.65
N THR A 279 -3.94 14.27 7.23
CA THR A 279 -5.09 14.03 8.09
C THR A 279 -5.36 12.53 8.15
N ILE A 280 -5.36 11.97 9.34
CA ILE A 280 -5.76 10.59 9.61
C ILE A 280 -7.27 10.58 9.84
N ARG A 281 -7.99 9.72 9.14
CA ARG A 281 -9.43 9.50 9.33
C ARG A 281 -9.67 8.02 9.60
N GLY A 282 -10.48 7.69 10.60
CA GLY A 282 -10.66 6.30 11.02
C GLY A 282 -11.97 6.06 11.74
N LEU A 283 -12.24 4.79 12.01
CA LEU A 283 -13.43 4.31 12.69
C LEU A 283 -13.46 4.82 14.13
N LEU A 284 -14.44 5.67 14.40
CA LEU A 284 -14.74 6.22 15.71
C LEU A 284 -15.81 5.36 16.39
N HIS A 285 -16.12 5.68 17.64
CA HIS A 285 -17.21 5.05 18.36
C HIS A 285 -18.56 5.30 17.64
N GLY A 286 -19.40 4.26 17.52
CA GLY A 286 -20.71 4.34 16.88
C GLY A 286 -20.71 4.19 15.35
N ASP A 287 -19.81 3.36 14.79
CA ASP A 287 -19.77 2.97 13.37
C ASP A 287 -19.70 4.16 12.39
N ARG A 288 -18.95 5.19 12.75
CA ARG A 288 -18.71 6.37 11.91
C ARG A 288 -17.23 6.58 11.68
N ILE A 289 -16.86 6.92 10.44
CA ILE A 289 -15.50 7.35 10.11
C ILE A 289 -15.38 8.86 10.33
N GLY A 290 -14.26 9.31 10.90
CA GLY A 290 -14.01 10.73 11.11
C GLY A 290 -12.55 11.07 11.37
N PRO A 291 -12.21 12.36 11.48
CA PRO A 291 -10.83 12.79 11.70
C PRO A 291 -10.33 12.33 13.07
N VAL A 292 -9.11 11.78 13.09
CA VAL A 292 -8.43 11.30 14.29
C VAL A 292 -7.24 12.20 14.63
N ARG A 293 -6.48 12.62 13.62
CA ARG A 293 -5.25 13.40 13.82
C ARG A 293 -4.94 14.22 12.58
N HIS A 294 -4.37 15.41 12.76
CA HIS A 294 -3.83 16.23 11.69
C HIS A 294 -2.39 16.63 12.03
N VAL A 295 -1.48 16.54 11.05
CA VAL A 295 -0.04 16.84 11.21
C VAL A 295 0.52 17.40 9.91
N ARG A 296 1.36 18.44 10.01
CA ARG A 296 2.22 18.89 8.91
C ARG A 296 3.48 18.03 8.84
N LEU A 297 3.76 17.46 7.66
CA LEU A 297 4.93 16.62 7.41
C LEU A 297 6.07 17.39 6.72
N ILE A 298 5.72 18.27 5.76
CA ILE A 298 6.65 19.11 5.00
C ILE A 298 6.08 20.52 4.99
#